data_AF-A0A2V6B6R6-F1
#
_entry.id   AF-A0A2V6B6R6-F1
#
_cell.length_a   1.000
_cell.length_b   1.000
_cell.length_c   1.000
_cell.angle_alpha   90.00
_cell.angle_beta   90.00
_cell.angle_gamma   90.00
#
_symmetry.space_group_name_H-M   'P 1'
#
loop_
_entity.id
_entity.type
_entity.pdbx_description
1 polymer ?
#
loop_
_entity_poly.entity_id
_entity_poly.type
_entity_poly.pdbx_seq_one_letter_code
_entity_poly.pdbx_strand_id
1 'polypeptide(L)'
;MEKLSLTVACGEYDRTHALQTGAVQPEGIRLTYIPLQAEEIFWRMGHHQEFDASEMSLSNHITMSSRGHSPFVAIPVFPSRFFRHSCIFINTESGIKSPSDFKGKRVGAPEYSITAAVWIRGFLNDDYGVRAGDMEWLVGGQEDPGRKERVKLDLPPEIKVDSIPDDKTLNGMLESGEIDALISARSPSSFVKGSSKVRRLFPNYKDVEIEYYKRTKIFPIMHVLVIHKQVYDKNPWVARSLYKAFCDAKDYAIKNMYISNTEFKI
;
A
#
# COMPACT_ATOMS: atom_id res chain seq x y z
N MET A 1 9.98 -0.44 -37.96
CA MET A 1 9.05 0.43 -37.21
C MET A 1 9.80 0.99 -36.01
N GLU A 2 9.60 2.27 -35.70
CA GLU A 2 10.16 2.89 -34.51
C GLU A 2 9.44 2.35 -33.25
N LYS A 3 10.20 2.11 -32.17
CA LYS A 3 9.63 1.66 -30.89
C LYS A 3 8.84 2.81 -30.24
N LEU A 4 7.68 2.50 -29.65
CA LEU A 4 6.92 3.48 -28.87
C LEU A 4 7.71 3.86 -27.61
N SER A 5 7.97 5.16 -27.40
CA SER A 5 8.67 5.62 -26.19
C SER A 5 7.66 5.78 -25.06
N LEU A 6 7.90 5.14 -23.92
CA LEU A 6 7.03 5.21 -22.73
C LEU A 6 7.84 5.36 -21.45
N THR A 7 7.32 6.17 -20.54
CA THR A 7 7.80 6.28 -19.15
C THR A 7 7.06 5.30 -18.23
N VAL A 8 7.79 4.64 -17.34
CA VAL A 8 7.21 3.85 -16.24
C VAL A 8 7.83 4.26 -14.92
N ALA A 9 7.02 4.82 -14.02
CA ALA A 9 7.43 5.11 -12.65
C ALA A 9 7.05 3.96 -11.70
N CYS A 10 8.03 3.28 -11.11
CA CYS A 10 7.79 2.14 -10.21
C CYS A 10 8.92 2.05 -9.19
N GLY A 11 8.64 1.48 -8.02
CA GLY A 11 9.64 1.29 -6.97
C GLY A 11 10.86 0.51 -7.44
N GLU A 12 12.02 0.82 -6.84
CA GLU A 12 13.25 0.06 -7.04
C GLU A 12 13.16 -1.24 -6.24
N TYR A 13 12.72 -2.30 -6.92
CA TYR A 13 12.58 -3.63 -6.37
C TYR A 13 13.47 -4.61 -7.14
N ASP A 14 13.93 -5.65 -6.44
CA ASP A 14 14.56 -6.83 -7.04
C ASP A 14 13.84 -7.32 -8.30
N ARG A 15 12.51 -7.48 -8.22
CA ARG A 15 11.62 -7.98 -9.28
C ARG A 15 11.36 -7.00 -10.43
N THR A 16 11.79 -5.74 -10.33
CA THR A 16 11.67 -4.73 -11.39
C THR A 16 13.01 -4.22 -11.91
N HIS A 17 14.11 -4.52 -11.22
CA HIS A 17 15.45 -4.05 -11.55
C HIS A 17 15.93 -4.42 -12.96
N ALA A 18 15.49 -5.58 -13.49
CA ALA A 18 15.81 -5.99 -14.85
C ALA A 18 15.20 -5.06 -15.92
N LEU A 19 14.08 -4.40 -15.63
CA LEU A 19 13.50 -3.37 -16.51
C LEU A 19 14.31 -2.07 -16.45
N GLN A 20 14.74 -1.68 -15.25
CA GLN A 20 15.55 -0.48 -15.02
C GLN A 20 16.90 -0.55 -15.75
N THR A 21 17.56 -1.71 -15.69
CA THR A 21 18.86 -1.94 -16.34
C THR A 21 18.75 -2.27 -17.82
N GLY A 22 17.55 -2.55 -18.32
CA GLY A 22 17.29 -2.97 -19.70
C GLY A 22 17.68 -4.43 -20.00
N ALA A 23 18.01 -5.24 -18.99
CA ALA A 23 18.21 -6.68 -19.13
C ALA A 23 16.93 -7.41 -19.58
N VAL A 24 15.77 -6.87 -19.20
CA VAL A 24 14.46 -7.23 -19.75
C VAL A 24 13.85 -5.98 -20.38
N GLN A 25 13.34 -6.10 -21.60
CA GLN A 25 12.69 -5.01 -22.31
C GLN A 25 11.30 -5.41 -22.80
N PRO A 26 10.29 -4.52 -22.67
CA PRO A 26 9.00 -4.73 -23.31
C PRO A 26 9.12 -4.71 -24.85
N GLU A 27 8.40 -5.62 -25.49
CA GLU A 27 8.33 -5.74 -26.94
C GLU A 27 7.71 -4.46 -27.55
N GLY A 28 8.33 -3.93 -28.61
CA GLY A 28 7.83 -2.74 -29.31
C GLY A 28 7.95 -1.41 -28.55
N ILE A 29 8.49 -1.41 -27.32
CA ILE A 29 8.56 -0.22 -26.45
C ILE A 29 10.03 0.14 -26.17
N ARG A 30 10.36 1.42 -26.31
CA ARG A 30 11.57 2.02 -25.74
C ARG A 30 11.18 2.53 -24.35
N LEU A 31 11.53 1.75 -23.33
CA LEU A 31 11.11 2.00 -21.96
C LEU A 31 12.08 2.93 -21.25
N THR A 32 11.56 4.01 -20.66
CA THR A 32 12.26 4.84 -19.67
C THR A 32 11.72 4.49 -18.29
N TYR A 33 12.49 3.72 -17.52
CA TYR A 33 12.14 3.36 -16.14
C TYR A 33 12.58 4.47 -15.17
N ILE A 34 11.67 4.94 -14.33
CA ILE A 34 11.90 6.02 -13.36
C ILE A 34 11.75 5.44 -11.95
N PRO A 35 12.86 5.09 -11.27
CA PRO A 35 12.80 4.51 -9.92
C PRO A 35 12.46 5.60 -8.91
N LEU A 36 11.31 5.50 -8.26
CA LEU A 36 10.83 6.46 -7.25
C LEU A 36 10.20 5.73 -6.07
N GLN A 37 10.11 6.40 -4.92
CA GLN A 37 9.35 5.85 -3.79
C GLN A 37 7.84 5.89 -4.07
N ALA A 38 7.13 4.85 -3.63
CA ALA A 38 5.69 4.70 -3.88
C ALA A 38 4.86 5.94 -3.54
N GLU A 39 5.12 6.60 -2.41
CA GLU A 39 4.38 7.82 -2.01
C GLU A 39 4.58 8.99 -2.99
N GLU A 40 5.78 9.14 -3.53
CA GLU A 40 6.08 10.15 -4.55
C GLU A 40 5.39 9.79 -5.88
N ILE A 41 5.48 8.52 -6.31
CA ILE A 41 4.80 8.03 -7.52
C ILE A 41 3.30 8.30 -7.42
N PHE A 42 2.68 7.96 -6.29
CA PHE A 42 1.23 8.09 -6.11
C PHE A 42 0.81 9.56 -6.13
N TRP A 43 1.61 10.44 -5.55
CA TRP A 43 1.34 11.87 -5.58
C TRP A 43 1.46 12.41 -7.01
N ARG A 44 2.58 12.16 -7.71
CA ARG A 44 2.85 12.66 -9.07
C ARG A 44 1.86 12.10 -10.10
N MET A 45 1.60 10.79 -10.06
CA MET A 45 0.63 10.16 -10.95
C MET A 45 -0.80 10.60 -10.64
N GLY A 46 -1.19 10.59 -9.36
CA GLY A 46 -2.56 10.89 -8.95
C GLY A 46 -2.98 12.34 -9.18
N HIS A 47 -2.06 13.31 -9.00
CA HIS A 47 -2.36 14.74 -9.14
C HIS A 47 -2.00 15.32 -10.51
N HIS A 48 -0.93 14.80 -11.13
CA HIS A 48 -0.37 15.40 -12.35
C HIS A 48 -0.35 14.46 -13.57
N GLN A 49 -0.70 13.18 -13.39
CA GLN A 49 -0.71 12.18 -14.47
C GLN A 49 0.61 12.18 -15.27
N GLU A 50 1.72 12.33 -14.54
CA GLU A 50 3.02 12.69 -15.11
C GLU A 50 3.67 11.58 -15.95
N PHE A 51 3.24 10.33 -15.77
CA PHE A 51 3.85 9.16 -16.39
C PHE A 51 2.87 8.43 -17.32
N ASP A 52 3.39 7.80 -18.37
CA ASP A 52 2.59 6.98 -19.28
C ASP A 52 2.02 5.73 -18.58
N ALA A 53 2.80 5.17 -17.64
CA ALA A 53 2.37 4.14 -16.73
C ALA A 53 3.10 4.28 -15.38
N SER A 54 2.48 3.81 -14.31
CA SER A 54 3.10 3.85 -12.99
C SER A 54 2.58 2.78 -12.04
N GLU A 55 3.36 2.47 -11.03
CA GLU A 55 2.85 1.85 -9.82
C GLU A 55 1.82 2.76 -9.14
N MET A 56 0.76 2.19 -8.59
CA MET A 56 -0.30 2.94 -7.90
C MET A 56 -0.85 2.16 -6.69
N SER A 57 -1.28 2.88 -5.65
CA SER A 57 -2.08 2.30 -4.56
C SER A 57 -3.34 1.63 -5.13
N LEU A 58 -3.53 0.34 -4.82
CA LEU A 58 -4.68 -0.42 -5.33
C LEU A 58 -6.00 0.17 -4.85
N SER A 59 -6.09 0.58 -3.58
CA SER A 59 -7.30 1.20 -3.02
C SER A 59 -7.67 2.50 -3.73
N ASN A 60 -6.68 3.34 -4.07
CA ASN A 60 -6.91 4.59 -4.78
C ASN A 60 -7.40 4.30 -6.20
N HIS A 61 -6.78 3.34 -6.88
CA HIS A 61 -7.24 2.92 -8.21
C HIS A 61 -8.69 2.41 -8.18
N ILE A 62 -9.03 1.51 -7.25
CA ILE A 62 -10.40 1.00 -7.10
C ILE A 62 -11.38 2.14 -6.79
N THR A 63 -11.01 3.08 -5.93
CA THR A 63 -11.87 4.21 -5.55
C THR A 63 -12.15 5.15 -6.74
N MET A 64 -11.15 5.44 -7.57
CA MET A 64 -11.35 6.24 -8.78
C MET A 64 -12.17 5.49 -9.82
N SER A 65 -11.92 4.19 -9.99
CA SER A 65 -12.64 3.33 -10.95
C SER A 65 -14.10 3.16 -10.56
N SER A 66 -14.42 2.96 -9.27
CA SER A 66 -15.81 2.82 -8.80
C SER A 66 -16.64 4.09 -9.00
N ARG A 67 -15.98 5.26 -9.07
CA ARG A 67 -16.59 6.56 -9.39
C ARG A 67 -16.77 6.80 -10.88
N GLY A 68 -16.33 5.89 -11.75
CA GLY A 68 -16.48 5.99 -13.21
C GLY A 68 -15.52 6.96 -13.91
N HIS A 69 -14.57 7.56 -13.20
CA HIS A 69 -13.71 8.62 -13.73
C HIS A 69 -12.21 8.32 -13.58
N SER A 70 -11.82 7.03 -13.55
CA SER A 70 -10.39 6.67 -13.52
C SER A 70 -9.70 7.08 -14.83
N PRO A 71 -8.66 7.93 -14.79
CA PRO A 71 -7.85 8.25 -15.97
C PRO A 71 -6.88 7.11 -16.32
N PHE A 72 -6.96 5.98 -15.62
CA PHE A 72 -6.02 4.88 -15.74
C PHE A 72 -6.70 3.53 -15.99
N VAL A 73 -6.00 2.67 -16.73
CA VAL A 73 -6.30 1.25 -16.92
C VAL A 73 -5.28 0.45 -16.13
N ALA A 74 -5.73 -0.34 -15.15
CA ALA A 74 -4.84 -1.24 -14.41
C ALA A 74 -4.56 -2.53 -15.20
N ILE A 75 -3.35 -3.04 -15.07
CA ILE A 75 -2.97 -4.37 -15.56
C ILE A 75 -2.55 -5.25 -14.38
N PRO A 76 -2.64 -6.59 -14.47
CA PRO A 76 -2.44 -7.50 -13.33
C PRO A 76 -0.96 -7.70 -12.98
N VAL A 77 -0.24 -6.60 -12.82
CA VAL A 77 1.12 -6.52 -12.29
C VAL A 77 0.99 -5.91 -10.90
N PHE A 78 1.50 -6.62 -9.89
CA PHE A 78 1.38 -6.24 -8.49
C PHE A 78 2.76 -6.06 -7.87
N PRO A 79 3.42 -4.90 -8.07
CA PRO A 79 4.78 -4.69 -7.61
C PRO A 79 4.91 -4.77 -6.10
N SER A 80 3.84 -4.64 -5.32
CA SER A 80 3.90 -4.73 -3.85
C SER A 80 2.77 -5.59 -3.30
N ARG A 81 3.14 -6.60 -2.50
CA ARG A 81 2.24 -7.48 -1.76
C ARG A 81 2.82 -7.70 -0.37
N PHE A 82 1.99 -7.57 0.67
CA PHE A 82 2.48 -7.56 2.05
C PHE A 82 1.35 -7.83 3.04
N PHE A 83 1.54 -8.77 3.97
CA PHE A 83 0.58 -8.99 5.05
C PHE A 83 0.57 -7.82 6.03
N ARG A 84 -0.60 -7.47 6.59
CA ARG A 84 -0.75 -6.23 7.38
C ARG A 84 -1.04 -6.44 8.86
N HIS A 85 -0.97 -7.66 9.38
CA HIS A 85 -1.15 -7.92 10.81
C HIS A 85 -0.02 -7.27 11.62
N SER A 86 1.21 -7.29 11.09
CA SER A 86 2.37 -6.59 11.68
C SER A 86 2.29 -5.06 11.70
N CYS A 87 1.31 -4.46 11.01
CA CYS A 87 1.15 -3.02 10.78
C CYS A 87 0.14 -2.35 11.71
N ILE A 88 -0.24 -3.01 12.80
CA ILE A 88 -1.12 -2.45 13.83
C ILE A 88 -0.31 -2.24 15.11
N PHE A 89 -0.19 -0.99 15.52
CA PHE A 89 0.49 -0.57 16.73
C PHE A 89 -0.53 -0.01 17.71
N ILE A 90 -0.35 -0.27 18.99
CA ILE A 90 -1.25 0.17 20.04
C ILE A 90 -0.46 0.82 21.16
N ASN A 91 -1.09 1.82 21.80
CA ASN A 91 -0.60 2.33 23.06
C ASN A 91 -0.85 1.26 24.16
N THR A 92 0.13 1.02 25.03
CA THR A 92 0.04 -0.02 26.07
C THR A 92 -0.99 0.28 27.16
N GLU A 93 -1.37 1.54 27.32
CA GLU A 93 -2.36 2.03 28.29
C GLU A 93 -3.78 2.14 27.69
N SER A 94 -3.95 1.87 26.39
CA SER A 94 -5.25 1.94 25.68
C SER A 94 -6.30 0.94 26.16
N GLY A 95 -5.90 -0.07 26.93
CA GLY A 95 -6.75 -1.21 27.31
C GLY A 95 -6.98 -2.24 26.20
N ILE A 96 -6.40 -2.07 25.00
CA ILE A 96 -6.51 -3.03 23.90
C ILE A 96 -5.65 -4.27 24.20
N LYS A 97 -6.29 -5.43 24.36
CA LYS A 97 -5.63 -6.72 24.57
C LYS A 97 -5.80 -7.66 23.38
N SER A 98 -6.88 -7.48 22.64
CA SER A 98 -7.29 -8.30 21.50
C SER A 98 -7.88 -7.43 20.39
N PRO A 99 -7.99 -7.95 19.15
CA PRO A 99 -8.60 -7.21 18.06
C PRO A 99 -10.03 -6.73 18.36
N SER A 100 -10.85 -7.50 19.10
CA SER A 100 -12.22 -7.11 19.45
C SER A 100 -12.32 -5.86 20.33
N ASP A 101 -11.23 -5.48 21.01
CA ASP A 101 -11.19 -4.31 21.89
C ASP A 101 -11.06 -2.98 21.11
N PHE A 102 -11.01 -3.02 19.78
CA PHE A 102 -10.98 -1.83 18.92
C PHE A 102 -12.31 -1.06 18.90
N LYS A 103 -13.41 -1.67 19.37
CA LYS A 103 -14.71 -1.01 19.44
C LYS A 103 -14.65 0.20 20.38
N GLY A 104 -15.03 1.37 19.87
CA GLY A 104 -14.97 2.67 20.56
C GLY A 104 -13.57 3.26 20.71
N LYS A 105 -12.55 2.71 20.02
CA LYS A 105 -11.18 3.21 20.11
C LYS A 105 -10.88 4.29 19.08
N ARG A 106 -9.99 5.21 19.45
CA ARG A 106 -9.42 6.26 18.59
C ARG A 106 -8.25 5.65 17.82
N VAL A 107 -8.42 5.53 16.51
CA VAL A 107 -7.49 4.83 15.61
C VAL A 107 -6.90 5.79 14.60
N GLY A 108 -5.59 5.98 14.67
CA GLY A 108 -4.82 6.75 13.71
C GLY A 108 -4.55 5.99 12.42
N ALA A 109 -4.60 6.69 11.28
CA ALA A 109 -4.08 6.19 10.00
C ALA A 109 -3.54 7.35 9.16
N PRO A 110 -2.41 7.21 8.42
CA PRO A 110 -1.89 8.32 7.61
C PRO A 110 -2.89 8.89 6.59
N GLU A 111 -3.67 8.00 5.98
CA GLU A 111 -4.89 8.32 5.23
C GLU A 111 -5.90 7.21 5.53
N TYR A 112 -7.19 7.52 5.51
CA TYR A 112 -8.24 6.51 5.70
C TYR A 112 -8.28 5.54 4.52
N SER A 113 -7.95 6.05 3.33
CA SER A 113 -8.05 5.33 2.06
C SER A 113 -6.83 4.47 1.72
N ILE A 114 -5.71 4.52 2.47
CA ILE A 114 -4.51 3.73 2.10
C ILE A 114 -4.82 2.23 2.04
N THR A 115 -4.21 1.55 1.06
CA THR A 115 -4.45 0.11 0.83
C THR A 115 -4.17 -0.74 2.07
N ALA A 116 -3.15 -0.39 2.87
CA ALA A 116 -2.86 -1.07 4.12
C ALA A 116 -4.03 -1.01 5.12
N ALA A 117 -4.65 0.17 5.28
CA ALA A 117 -5.77 0.37 6.19
C ALA A 117 -7.03 -0.34 5.68
N VAL A 118 -7.26 -0.39 4.37
CA VAL A 118 -8.35 -1.17 3.77
C VAL A 118 -8.22 -2.65 4.11
N TRP A 119 -7.04 -3.24 3.91
CA TRP A 119 -6.79 -4.64 4.26
C TRP A 119 -6.94 -4.93 5.74
N ILE A 120 -6.47 -4.01 6.60
CA ILE A 120 -6.62 -4.15 8.06
C ILE A 120 -8.08 -4.08 8.48
N ARG A 121 -8.85 -3.12 7.97
CA ARG A 121 -10.30 -3.08 8.23
C ARG A 121 -10.99 -4.36 7.74
N GLY A 122 -10.58 -4.88 6.58
CA GLY A 122 -11.10 -6.14 6.03
C GLY A 122 -10.92 -7.30 6.99
N PHE A 123 -9.68 -7.62 7.40
CA PHE A 123 -9.48 -8.76 8.30
C PHE A 123 -9.98 -8.50 9.72
N LEU A 124 -9.97 -7.26 10.22
CA LEU A 124 -10.57 -6.92 11.52
C LEU A 124 -12.08 -7.19 11.53
N ASN A 125 -12.75 -6.89 10.41
CA ASN A 125 -14.15 -7.20 10.23
C ASN A 125 -14.38 -8.71 10.10
N ASP A 126 -13.70 -9.36 9.16
CA ASP A 126 -14.00 -10.73 8.76
C ASP A 126 -13.61 -11.75 9.85
N ASP A 127 -12.50 -11.52 10.55
CA ASP A 127 -11.94 -12.48 11.51
C ASP A 127 -12.30 -12.15 12.97
N TYR A 128 -12.62 -10.88 13.26
CA TYR A 128 -12.80 -10.40 14.64
C TYR A 128 -14.10 -9.63 14.87
N GLY A 129 -14.93 -9.44 13.83
CA GLY A 129 -16.23 -8.78 13.96
C GLY A 129 -16.14 -7.32 14.38
N VAL A 130 -15.04 -6.64 14.03
CA VAL A 130 -14.83 -5.21 14.28
C VAL A 130 -15.01 -4.45 12.97
N ARG A 131 -16.11 -3.70 12.89
CA ARG A 131 -16.47 -2.94 11.70
C ARG A 131 -15.76 -1.59 11.69
N ALA A 132 -15.59 -1.03 10.50
CA ALA A 132 -14.99 0.30 10.33
C ALA A 132 -15.69 1.38 11.17
N GLY A 133 -17.02 1.35 11.26
CA GLY A 133 -17.82 2.28 12.05
C GLY A 133 -17.83 1.99 13.57
N ASP A 134 -17.23 0.88 14.02
CA ASP A 134 -17.06 0.62 15.44
C ASP A 134 -15.86 1.43 16.03
N MET A 135 -15.09 2.16 15.21
CA MET A 135 -13.90 2.93 15.61
C MET A 135 -14.04 4.42 15.29
N GLU A 136 -13.32 5.27 16.03
CA GLU A 136 -13.16 6.70 15.73
C GLU A 136 -11.85 6.91 14.96
N TRP A 137 -11.93 7.36 13.71
CA TRP A 137 -10.75 7.46 12.86
C TRP A 137 -10.14 8.85 12.89
N LEU A 138 -8.82 8.89 13.05
CA LEU A 138 -8.02 10.11 13.01
C LEU A 138 -6.98 9.99 11.90
N VAL A 139 -6.96 10.96 10.99
CA VAL A 139 -6.02 10.97 9.85
C VAL A 139 -5.05 12.14 9.93
N GLY A 140 -3.83 11.92 9.42
CA GLY A 140 -2.82 12.97 9.33
C GLY A 140 -1.39 12.46 9.19
N GLY A 141 -0.46 13.35 9.49
CA GLY A 141 0.97 13.08 9.40
C GLY A 141 1.43 11.99 10.36
N GLN A 142 2.10 10.93 9.88
CA GLN A 142 2.61 9.90 10.80
C GLN A 142 3.78 10.42 11.64
N GLU A 143 4.83 10.91 10.97
CA GLU A 143 6.06 11.41 11.59
C GLU A 143 6.21 12.92 11.42
N ASP A 144 5.77 13.46 10.28
CA ASP A 144 5.77 14.88 9.98
C ASP A 144 4.32 15.41 9.94
N PRO A 145 4.01 16.57 10.55
CA PRO A 145 2.67 17.14 10.55
C PRO A 145 2.16 17.56 9.15
N GLY A 146 0.87 17.88 9.05
CA GLY A 146 0.29 18.53 7.87
C GLY A 146 -0.05 17.63 6.66
N ARG A 147 0.12 16.30 6.77
CA ARG A 147 -0.37 15.37 5.73
C ARG A 147 -1.89 15.42 5.67
N LYS A 148 -2.43 15.54 4.46
CA LYS A 148 -3.87 15.53 4.18
C LYS A 148 -4.27 14.30 3.39
N GLU A 149 -5.55 13.94 3.49
CA GLU A 149 -6.17 12.89 2.70
C GLU A 149 -6.09 13.22 1.20
N ARG A 150 -5.59 12.29 0.38
CA ARG A 150 -5.33 12.53 -1.04
C ARG A 150 -6.55 12.32 -1.92
N VAL A 151 -7.51 11.54 -1.45
CA VAL A 151 -8.73 11.21 -2.18
C VAL A 151 -9.92 11.72 -1.39
N LYS A 152 -10.79 12.52 -2.02
CA LYS A 152 -12.05 12.92 -1.39
C LYS A 152 -12.78 11.69 -0.87
N LEU A 153 -13.02 11.62 0.43
CA LEU A 153 -13.77 10.55 1.06
C LEU A 153 -15.28 10.84 0.89
N ASP A 154 -16.02 9.81 0.52
CA ASP A 154 -17.49 9.82 0.48
C ASP A 154 -17.91 8.57 1.26
N LEU A 155 -18.13 8.75 2.56
CA LEU A 155 -18.23 7.66 3.52
C LEU A 155 -19.68 7.53 4.02
N PRO A 156 -20.12 6.30 4.33
CA PRO A 156 -21.37 6.08 5.05
C PRO A 156 -21.42 6.89 6.37
N PRO A 157 -22.59 7.42 6.78
CA PRO A 157 -22.73 8.29 7.96
C PRO A 157 -22.23 7.67 9.28
N GLU A 158 -22.22 6.33 9.38
CA GLU A 158 -21.72 5.59 10.53
C GLU A 158 -20.18 5.61 10.65
N ILE A 159 -19.46 6.01 9.60
CA ILE A 159 -17.99 6.09 9.60
C ILE A 159 -17.57 7.54 9.83
N LYS A 160 -16.99 7.80 11.00
CA LYS A 160 -16.45 9.12 11.36
C LYS A 160 -14.94 9.13 11.14
N VAL A 161 -14.47 10.10 10.35
CA VAL A 161 -13.05 10.32 10.07
C VAL A 161 -12.75 11.81 10.26
N ASP A 162 -11.93 12.11 11.26
CA ASP A 162 -11.49 13.46 11.57
C ASP A 162 -9.99 13.63 11.28
N SER A 163 -9.57 14.86 10.97
CA SER A 163 -8.13 15.16 10.84
C SER A 163 -7.55 15.48 12.22
N ILE A 164 -6.32 15.03 12.49
CA ILE A 164 -5.58 15.48 13.68
C ILE A 164 -5.19 16.96 13.55
N PRO A 165 -4.85 17.64 14.66
CA PRO A 165 -4.30 19.00 14.60
C PRO A 165 -3.07 19.10 13.70
N ASP A 166 -2.96 20.19 12.93
CA ASP A 166 -1.90 20.40 11.93
C ASP A 166 -0.49 20.49 12.52
N ASP A 167 -0.36 20.70 13.83
CA ASP A 167 0.89 20.75 14.59
C ASP A 167 1.26 19.41 15.25
N LYS A 168 0.43 18.38 15.10
CA LYS A 168 0.63 17.06 15.71
C LYS A 168 0.99 15.98 14.69
N THR A 169 1.45 14.85 15.23
CA THR A 169 1.79 13.64 14.47
C THR A 169 1.11 12.42 15.08
N LEU A 170 0.71 11.46 14.24
CA LEU A 170 0.09 10.22 14.71
C LEU A 170 1.03 9.41 15.59
N ASN A 171 2.34 9.41 15.30
CA ASN A 171 3.34 8.76 16.15
C ASN A 171 3.39 9.39 17.55
N GLY A 172 3.41 10.73 17.63
CA GLY A 172 3.40 11.43 18.92
C GLY A 172 2.12 11.18 19.70
N MET A 173 0.97 11.28 19.04
CA MET A 173 -0.34 11.00 19.66
C MET A 173 -0.48 9.55 20.12
N LEU A 174 0.10 8.59 19.39
CA LEU A 174 0.11 7.18 19.80
C LEU A 174 0.94 6.99 21.06
N GLU A 175 2.14 7.57 21.10
CA GLU A 175 3.04 7.44 22.25
C GLU A 175 2.49 8.18 23.50
N SER A 176 1.80 9.30 23.33
CA SER A 176 1.17 10.05 24.43
C SER A 176 -0.13 9.43 24.94
N GLY A 177 -0.77 8.54 24.17
CA GLY A 177 -2.08 7.95 24.50
C GLY A 177 -3.26 8.82 24.07
N GLU A 178 -3.03 9.86 23.27
CA GLU A 178 -4.09 10.65 22.63
C GLU A 178 -4.82 9.88 21.52
N ILE A 179 -4.19 8.86 20.94
CA ILE A 179 -4.85 7.80 20.18
C ILE A 179 -4.50 6.44 20.77
N ASP A 180 -5.42 5.50 20.62
CA ASP A 180 -5.33 4.18 21.24
C ASP A 180 -4.54 3.21 20.35
N ALA A 181 -4.64 3.39 19.03
CA ALA A 181 -3.99 2.57 18.03
C ALA A 181 -3.56 3.38 16.80
N LEU A 182 -2.57 2.86 16.08
CA LEU A 182 -2.10 3.35 14.79
C LEU A 182 -2.06 2.20 13.79
N ILE A 183 -2.74 2.40 12.67
CA ILE A 183 -2.67 1.56 11.48
C ILE A 183 -1.81 2.29 10.44
N SER A 184 -0.63 1.76 10.15
CA SER A 184 0.32 2.41 9.24
C SER A 184 1.14 1.44 8.41
N ALA A 185 1.49 1.84 7.20
CA ALA A 185 2.33 1.03 6.31
C ALA A 185 3.78 0.91 6.81
N ARG A 186 4.26 1.89 7.58
CA ARG A 186 5.59 1.95 8.18
C ARG A 186 5.46 1.89 9.69
N SER A 187 6.40 1.23 10.36
CA SER A 187 6.45 1.24 11.83
C SER A 187 6.62 2.67 12.35
N PRO A 188 5.89 3.10 13.39
CA PRO A 188 6.08 4.40 14.02
C PRO A 188 7.47 4.49 14.67
N SER A 189 8.08 5.68 14.65
CA SER A 189 9.43 5.87 15.18
C SER A 189 9.52 5.60 16.69
N SER A 190 8.46 5.83 17.46
CA SER A 190 8.36 5.46 18.89
C SER A 190 8.58 3.95 19.10
N PHE A 191 7.95 3.11 18.29
CA PHE A 191 8.14 1.66 18.33
C PHE A 191 9.58 1.26 17.96
N VAL A 192 10.13 1.84 16.89
CA VAL A 192 11.49 1.53 16.41
C VAL A 192 12.55 1.91 17.46
N LYS A 193 12.33 3.02 18.19
CA LYS A 193 13.20 3.49 19.27
C LYS A 193 13.01 2.71 20.59
N GLY A 194 12.10 1.74 20.64
CA GLY A 194 11.89 0.88 21.80
C GLY A 194 11.06 1.53 22.92
N SER A 195 10.17 2.46 22.59
CA SER A 195 9.24 3.03 23.58
C SER A 195 8.42 1.92 24.26
N SER A 196 8.41 1.90 25.59
CA SER A 196 7.60 0.95 26.37
C SER A 196 6.10 1.22 26.28
N LYS A 197 5.72 2.37 25.72
CA LYS A 197 4.33 2.78 25.53
C LYS A 197 3.69 2.25 24.25
N VAL A 198 4.48 1.75 23.30
CA VAL A 198 3.99 1.33 21.99
C VAL A 198 4.38 -0.11 21.70
N ARG A 199 3.40 -0.93 21.34
CA ARG A 199 3.64 -2.33 20.92
C ARG A 199 2.80 -2.70 19.71
N ARG A 200 3.14 -3.78 19.03
CA ARG A 200 2.25 -4.40 18.04
C ARG A 200 1.03 -5.00 18.72
N LEU A 201 -0.12 -4.94 18.04
CA LEU A 201 -1.31 -5.71 18.45
C LEU A 201 -1.01 -7.21 18.46
N PHE A 202 -0.41 -7.71 17.37
CA PHE A 202 0.01 -9.09 17.19
C PHE A 202 1.52 -9.22 17.39
N PRO A 203 2.01 -9.55 18.60
CA PRO A 203 3.43 -9.82 18.81
C PRO A 203 3.90 -11.04 18.01
N ASN A 204 3.03 -12.03 17.83
CA ASN A 204 3.23 -13.23 17.02
C ASN A 204 2.69 -13.09 15.58
N TYR A 205 2.77 -11.89 14.99
CA TYR A 205 2.20 -11.59 13.67
C TYR A 205 2.56 -12.61 12.59
N LYS A 206 3.76 -13.20 12.60
CA LYS A 206 4.16 -14.23 11.62
C LYS A 206 3.21 -15.42 11.62
N ASP A 207 2.87 -15.94 12.80
CA ASP A 207 1.96 -17.08 12.94
C ASP A 207 0.55 -16.69 12.50
N VAL A 208 0.09 -15.51 12.89
CA VAL A 208 -1.22 -14.97 12.49
C VAL A 208 -1.31 -14.82 10.96
N GLU A 209 -0.25 -14.32 10.32
CA GLU A 209 -0.18 -14.13 8.87
C GLU A 209 -0.12 -15.46 8.11
N ILE A 210 0.60 -16.45 8.63
CA ILE A 210 0.64 -17.82 8.09
C ILE A 210 -0.75 -18.46 8.17
N GLU A 211 -1.41 -18.39 9.32
CA GLU A 211 -2.76 -18.96 9.51
C GLU A 211 -3.80 -18.24 8.65
N TYR A 212 -3.70 -16.91 8.53
CA TYR A 212 -4.52 -16.11 7.61
C TYR A 212 -4.37 -16.63 6.17
N TYR A 213 -3.14 -16.82 5.68
CA TYR A 213 -2.92 -17.34 4.33
C TYR A 213 -3.38 -18.79 4.17
N LYS A 214 -3.17 -19.66 5.17
CA LYS A 214 -3.62 -21.05 5.10
C LYS A 214 -5.12 -21.15 4.88
N ARG A 215 -5.91 -20.36 5.62
CA ARG A 215 -7.38 -20.33 5.56
C ARG A 215 -7.92 -19.62 4.33
N THR A 216 -7.37 -18.45 3.99
CA THR A 216 -7.95 -17.57 2.96
C THR A 216 -7.33 -17.72 1.58
N LYS A 217 -6.08 -18.20 1.51
CA LYS A 217 -5.21 -18.15 0.32
C LYS A 217 -4.98 -16.73 -0.22
N ILE A 218 -5.29 -15.71 0.58
CA ILE A 218 -5.10 -14.30 0.22
C ILE A 218 -3.73 -13.86 0.70
N PHE A 219 -2.86 -13.49 -0.24
CA PHE A 219 -1.68 -12.69 0.06
C PHE A 219 -1.92 -11.26 -0.42
N PRO A 220 -2.14 -10.30 0.50
CA PRO A 220 -2.69 -8.97 0.19
C PRO A 220 -1.92 -8.20 -0.88
N ILE A 221 -2.66 -7.65 -1.84
CA ILE A 221 -2.11 -6.80 -2.92
C ILE A 221 -2.14 -5.35 -2.45
N MET A 222 -0.97 -4.71 -2.45
CA MET A 222 -0.83 -3.31 -2.03
C MET A 222 -0.91 -2.38 -3.22
N HIS A 223 -0.07 -2.64 -4.22
CA HIS A 223 0.08 -1.75 -5.37
C HIS A 223 -0.20 -2.50 -6.66
N VAL A 224 -0.62 -1.76 -7.67
CA VAL A 224 -0.92 -2.25 -9.01
C VAL A 224 -0.26 -1.35 -10.05
N LEU A 225 0.14 -1.92 -11.18
CA LEU A 225 0.61 -1.11 -12.31
C LEU A 225 -0.60 -0.57 -13.09
N VAL A 226 -0.61 0.74 -13.31
CA VAL A 226 -1.64 1.43 -14.08
C VAL A 226 -1.02 2.09 -15.31
N ILE A 227 -1.78 2.14 -16.39
CA ILE A 227 -1.42 2.79 -17.66
C ILE A 227 -2.37 3.97 -17.86
N HIS A 228 -1.84 5.11 -18.24
CA HIS A 228 -2.65 6.26 -18.61
C HIS A 228 -3.62 5.87 -19.74
N LYS A 229 -4.91 6.17 -19.55
CA LYS A 229 -5.97 5.67 -20.43
C LYS A 229 -5.77 6.09 -21.89
N GLN A 230 -5.27 7.32 -22.13
CA GLN A 230 -4.97 7.78 -23.49
C GLN A 230 -3.84 6.99 -24.17
N VAL A 231 -2.86 6.50 -23.42
CA VAL A 231 -1.78 5.64 -23.96
C VAL A 231 -2.36 4.29 -24.33
N TYR A 232 -3.16 3.71 -23.43
CA TYR A 232 -3.83 2.43 -23.66
C TYR A 232 -4.79 2.48 -24.85
N ASP A 233 -5.68 3.48 -24.92
CA ASP A 233 -6.70 3.58 -25.97
C ASP A 233 -6.06 3.72 -27.36
N LYS A 234 -4.92 4.42 -27.47
CA LYS A 234 -4.16 4.55 -28.73
C LYS A 234 -3.32 3.31 -29.05
N ASN A 235 -2.85 2.58 -28.03
CA ASN A 235 -1.94 1.46 -28.18
C ASN A 235 -2.31 0.29 -27.26
N PRO A 236 -3.45 -0.41 -27.46
CA PRO A 236 -3.92 -1.43 -26.50
C PRO A 236 -2.93 -2.58 -26.26
N TRP A 237 -2.07 -2.85 -27.25
CA TRP A 237 -1.00 -3.85 -27.18
C TRP A 237 0.05 -3.55 -26.10
N VAL A 238 0.19 -2.30 -25.65
CA VAL A 238 1.12 -1.89 -24.57
C VAL A 238 0.82 -2.63 -23.28
N ALA A 239 -0.45 -2.89 -22.96
CA ALA A 239 -0.83 -3.61 -21.75
C ALA A 239 -0.21 -5.02 -21.70
N ARG A 240 -0.29 -5.76 -22.81
CA ARG A 240 0.28 -7.11 -22.91
C ARG A 240 1.81 -7.08 -22.87
N SER A 241 2.41 -6.12 -23.57
CA SER A 241 3.87 -5.97 -23.64
C SER A 241 4.46 -5.62 -22.27
N LEU A 242 3.88 -4.64 -21.55
CA LEU A 242 4.28 -4.30 -20.19
C LEU A 242 4.05 -5.46 -19.23
N TYR A 243 2.88 -6.10 -19.25
CA TYR A 243 2.60 -7.26 -18.40
C TYR A 243 3.67 -8.36 -18.56
N LYS A 244 3.96 -8.74 -19.81
CA LYS A 244 4.99 -9.75 -20.10
C LYS A 244 6.36 -9.32 -19.58
N ALA A 245 6.77 -8.08 -19.82
CA ALA A 245 8.06 -7.57 -19.38
C ALA A 245 8.19 -7.58 -17.84
N PHE A 246 7.14 -7.22 -17.10
CA PHE A 246 7.15 -7.30 -15.63
C PHE A 246 7.17 -8.75 -15.12
N CYS A 247 6.50 -9.69 -15.79
CA CYS A 247 6.62 -11.12 -15.48
C CYS A 247 8.05 -11.61 -15.71
N ASP A 248 8.63 -11.32 -16.89
CA ASP A 248 9.98 -11.72 -17.26
C ASP A 248 11.03 -11.12 -16.30
N ALA A 249 10.85 -9.87 -15.86
CA ALA A 249 11.73 -9.22 -14.88
C ALA A 249 11.68 -9.88 -13.49
N LYS A 250 10.48 -10.25 -13.04
CA LYS A 250 10.30 -11.00 -11.79
C LYS A 250 10.93 -12.39 -11.89
N ASP A 251 10.74 -13.10 -12.99
CA ASP A 251 11.33 -14.43 -13.21
C ASP A 251 12.86 -14.36 -13.32
N TYR A 252 13.40 -13.29 -13.93
CA TYR A 252 14.83 -12.99 -13.95
C TYR A 252 15.40 -12.78 -12.54
N ALA A 253 14.70 -12.01 -11.70
CA ALA A 253 15.11 -11.79 -10.30
C ALA A 253 15.13 -13.09 -9.49
N ILE A 254 14.07 -13.92 -9.61
CA ILE A 254 13.99 -15.23 -8.96
C ILE A 254 15.14 -16.13 -9.43
N LYS A 255 15.43 -16.17 -10.74
CA LYS A 255 16.55 -16.92 -11.29
C LYS A 255 17.90 -16.51 -10.67
N ASN A 256 18.10 -15.21 -10.47
CA ASN A 256 19.34 -14.71 -9.87
C ASN A 256 19.45 -15.05 -8.38
N MET A 257 18.35 -15.10 -7.64
CA MET A 257 18.36 -15.56 -6.23
C MET A 257 18.76 -17.03 -6.10
N TYR A 258 18.41 -17.88 -7.07
CA TYR A 258 18.88 -19.27 -7.11
C TYR A 258 20.40 -19.36 -7.28
N ILE A 259 21.00 -18.49 -8.10
CA ILE A 259 22.45 -18.49 -8.33
C ILE A 259 23.20 -18.11 -7.04
N SER A 260 22.63 -17.22 -6.22
CA SER A 260 23.22 -16.78 -4.95
C SER A 260 22.92 -17.69 -3.75
N ASN A 261 22.36 -18.89 -3.96
CA ASN A 261 21.99 -19.86 -2.92
C ASN A 261 21.10 -19.27 -1.80
N THR A 262 20.31 -18.25 -2.11
CA THR A 262 19.46 -17.55 -1.14
C THR A 262 18.10 -18.25 -1.10
N GLU A 263 18.08 -19.52 -0.70
CA GLU A 263 16.82 -20.28 -0.59
C GLU A 263 16.10 -20.01 0.74
N PHE A 264 14.80 -19.71 0.64
CA PHE A 264 13.80 -20.20 1.58
C PHE A 264 12.91 -21.16 0.79
N LYS A 265 13.00 -22.47 1.07
CA LYS A 265 11.97 -23.41 0.64
C LYS A 265 10.65 -22.98 1.28
N ILE A 266 9.69 -22.57 0.45
CA ILE A 266 8.31 -22.25 0.85
C ILE A 266 7.58 -23.56 1.14
#